data_AF-A0A842RW62-F1
#
_entry.id   AF-A0A842RW62-F1
#
_cell.length_a   1.000
_cell.length_b   1.000
_cell.length_c   1.000
_cell.angle_alpha   90.00
_cell.angle_beta   90.00
_cell.angle_gamma   90.00
#
_symmetry.space_group_name_H-M   'P 1'
#
loop_
_entity.id
_entity.type
_entity.pdbx_description
1 polymer ?
#
loop_
_entity_poly.entity_id
_entity_poly.type
_entity_poly.pdbx_seq_one_letter_code
_entity_poly.pdbx_strand_id
1 'polypeptide(L)' 'MTLIETIFREASRLDIDAVLIGGLALPAYSVIRTTLDIDIAISIESQDKLDEFIERMKRNEVKTKS' A
#
# COMPACT_ATOMS: atom_id res chain seq x y z
N MET A 1 -8.38 3.55 11.61
CA MET A 1 -8.00 3.64 10.18
C MET A 1 -7.51 2.27 9.74
N THR A 2 -7.94 1.78 8.59
CA THR A 2 -7.57 0.46 8.08
C THR A 2 -6.14 0.44 7.53
N LEU A 3 -5.54 -0.75 7.36
CA LEU A 3 -4.19 -0.89 6.78
C LEU A 3 -4.10 -0.25 5.37
N ILE A 4 -5.13 -0.45 4.56
CA ILE A 4 -5.24 0.10 3.20
C ILE A 4 -5.24 1.63 3.26
N GLU A 5 -6.10 2.21 4.09
CA GLU A 5 -6.16 3.67 4.27
C GLU A 5 -4.80 4.24 4.71
N THR A 6 -4.06 3.53 5.57
CA THR A 6 -2.72 3.95 6.01
C THR A 6 -1.73 3.99 4.85
N ILE A 7 -1.68 2.93 4.03
CA ILE A 7 -0.76 2.82 2.91
C ILE A 7 -1.04 3.91 1.87
N PHE A 8 -2.29 4.05 1.43
CA PHE A 8 -2.66 5.05 0.42
C PHE A 8 -2.49 6.49 0.92
N ARG A 9 -2.78 6.76 2.20
CA ARG A 9 -2.57 8.09 2.79
C ARG A 9 -1.10 8.48 2.83
N GLU A 10 -0.21 7.59 3.28
CA GLU A 10 1.22 7.93 3.32
C GLU A 10 1.86 7.96 1.93
N ALA A 11 1.42 7.10 1.00
CA ALA A 11 1.86 7.15 -0.39
C ALA A 11 1.48 8.50 -1.03
N SER A 12 0.22 8.93 -0.86
CA SER A 12 -0.26 10.24 -1.36
C SER A 12 0.51 11.42 -0.75
N ARG A 13 0.88 11.37 0.52
CA ARG A 13 1.69 12.42 1.18
C ARG A 13 3.11 12.53 0.63
N LEU A 14 3.62 11.47 0.02
CA LEU A 14 4.97 11.40 -0.56
C LEU A 14 4.97 11.50 -2.08
N ASP A 15 3.81 11.76 -2.70
CA ASP A 15 3.65 11.76 -4.16
C ASP A 15 4.17 10.43 -4.77
N ILE A 16 3.74 9.33 -4.15
CA ILE A 16 4.03 7.96 -4.57
C ILE A 16 2.75 7.38 -5.17
N ASP A 17 2.82 6.97 -6.43
CA ASP A 17 1.74 6.25 -7.08
C ASP A 17 1.59 4.86 -6.45
N ALA A 18 0.36 4.54 -6.02
CA ALA A 18 0.00 3.23 -5.50
C ALA A 18 -1.33 2.78 -6.10
N VAL A 19 -1.48 1.48 -6.34
CA VAL A 19 -2.72 0.89 -6.86
C VAL A 19 -3.00 -0.43 -6.17
N LEU A 20 -4.28 -0.64 -5.82
CA LEU A 20 -4.76 -1.91 -5.30
C LEU A 20 -4.82 -2.92 -6.44
N ILE A 21 -4.20 -4.08 -6.24
CA ILE A 21 -4.20 -5.17 -7.22
C ILE A 21 -4.69 -6.48 -6.55
N GLY A 22 -4.62 -7.59 -7.28
CA GLY A 22 -4.92 -8.91 -6.74
C GLY A 22 -6.39 -9.13 -6.43
N GLY A 23 -6.67 -10.03 -5.47
CA GLY A 23 -8.01 -10.51 -5.18
C GLY A 23 -8.97 -9.41 -4.72
N LEU A 24 -8.47 -8.43 -3.98
CA LEU A 24 -9.27 -7.32 -3.46
C LEU A 24 -9.62 -6.27 -4.52
N ALA A 25 -8.92 -6.25 -5.66
CA ALA A 25 -9.25 -5.37 -6.80
C ALA A 25 -10.33 -5.94 -7.73
N LEU A 26 -10.61 -7.26 -7.66
CA LEU A 26 -11.57 -7.95 -8.52
C LEU A 26 -13.02 -7.42 -8.48
N PRO A 27 -13.53 -6.85 -7.37
CA PRO A 27 -14.86 -6.25 -7.35
C PRO A 27 -15.07 -5.14 -8.39
N ALA A 28 -14.00 -4.42 -8.78
CA ALA A 28 -14.06 -3.43 -9.86
C ALA A 28 -14.41 -4.06 -11.23
N TYR A 29 -14.22 -5.37 -11.37
CA TYR A 29 -14.52 -6.17 -12.56
C TYR A 29 -15.77 -7.03 -12.38
N SER A 30 -16.64 -6.73 -11.40
CA SER A 30 -17.83 -7.51 -11.06
C SER A 30 -17.54 -8.96 -10.66
N VAL A 31 -16.32 -9.24 -10.16
CA VAL A 31 -15.92 -10.55 -9.65
C VAL A 31 -15.71 -10.46 -8.14
N ILE A 32 -16.46 -11.25 -7.38
CA ILE A 32 -16.33 -11.32 -5.91
C ILE A 32 -15.50 -12.55 -5.54
N ARG A 33 -14.46 -12.34 -4.72
CA ARG A 33 -13.62 -13.41 -4.19
C ARG A 33 -13.19 -13.07 -2.76
N THR A 34 -13.32 -14.02 -1.86
CA THR A 34 -12.70 -13.90 -0.52
C THR A 34 -11.18 -13.98 -0.66
N THR A 35 -10.47 -13.02 -0.09
CA THR A 35 -9.01 -12.96 -0.06
C THR A 35 -8.52 -12.81 1.38
N LEU A 36 -7.31 -13.30 1.66
CA LEU A 36 -6.71 -13.25 3.01
C LEU A 36 -5.67 -12.14 3.13
N ASP A 37 -5.11 -11.73 2.01
CA ASP A 37 -4.05 -10.74 1.86
C ASP A 37 -4.52 -9.53 1.05
N ILE A 38 -3.65 -8.52 1.03
CA ILE A 38 -3.83 -7.27 0.30
C ILE A 38 -2.60 -7.10 -0.58
N ASP A 39 -2.81 -7.02 -1.89
CA ASP A 39 -1.75 -6.74 -2.86
C ASP A 39 -1.80 -5.28 -3.28
N ILE A 40 -0.68 -4.57 -3.17
CA ILE A 40 -0.55 -3.17 -3.59
C ILE A 40 0.72 -3.05 -4.43
N ALA A 41 0.58 -2.51 -5.64
CA ALA A 41 1.72 -2.07 -6.44
C ALA A 41 2.05 -0.62 -6.08
N ILE A 42 3.33 -0.33 -5.84
CA ILE A 42 3.83 0.99 -5.43
C ILE A 42 4.99 1.37 -6.35
N SER A 43 4.93 2.56 -6.94
CA SER A 43 6.00 3.09 -7.81
C SER A 43 6.90 4.04 -7.02
N ILE A 44 8.13 3.62 -6.75
CA ILE A 44 9.10 4.43 -5.99
C ILE A 44 10.34 4.67 -6.84
N GLU A 45 10.64 5.94 -7.10
CA GLU A 45 11.66 6.37 -8.07
C GLU A 45 13.06 6.50 -7.47
N SER A 46 13.18 6.54 -6.15
CA SER A 46 14.47 6.71 -5.46
C SER A 46 14.52 5.97 -4.13
N GLN A 47 15.74 5.63 -3.69
CA GLN A 47 15.96 5.01 -2.39
C GLN A 47 15.51 5.92 -1.24
N ASP A 48 15.75 7.24 -1.33
CA ASP A 48 15.34 8.19 -0.29
C ASP A 48 13.81 8.21 -0.08
N LYS A 49 13.03 8.16 -1.19
CA LYS A 49 11.56 8.06 -1.11
C LYS A 49 11.13 6.73 -0.48
N LEU A 50 11.83 5.63 -0.80
CA LEU A 50 11.56 4.32 -0.21
C LEU A 50 11.81 4.33 1.31
N ASP A 51 12.95 4.87 1.72
CA ASP A 51 13.33 4.93 3.13
C ASP A 51 12.34 5.79 3.93
N GLU A 52 11.94 6.96 3.40
CA GLU A 52 10.92 7.79 4.03
C GLU A 52 9.56 7.09 4.13
N PHE A 53 9.15 6.38 3.07
CA PHE A 53 7.90 5.62 3.06
C PHE A 53 7.92 4.51 4.11
N ILE A 54 9.01 3.75 4.21
CA ILE A 54 9.21 2.70 5.24
C ILE A 54 9.15 3.29 6.64
N GLU A 55 9.80 4.43 6.89
CA GLU A 55 9.76 5.09 8.20
C GLU A 55 8.33 5.57 8.56
N ARG A 56 7.56 6.05 7.58
CA ARG A 56 6.13 6.37 7.78
C ARG A 56 5.30 5.13 8.10
N MET A 57 5.57 4.00 7.43
CA MET A 57 4.91 2.73 7.73
C MET A 57 5.18 2.29 9.17
N LYS A 58 6.46 2.31 9.60
CA LYS A 58 6.85 1.97 10.98
C LYS A 58 6.15 2.85 12.02
N ARG A 59 6.04 4.17 11.78
CA ARG A 59 5.32 5.10 12.68
C ARG A 59 3.83 4.80 12.80
N ASN A 60 3.24 4.14 11.81
CA ASN A 60 1.84 3.68 11.84
C ASN A 60 1.72 2.21 12.26
N GLU A 61 2.74 1.66 12.95
CA GLU A 61 2.80 0.28 13.44
C GLU A 61 2.73 -0.80 12.34
N VAL A 62 2.94 -0.41 11.07
CA VAL A 62 3.06 -1.32 9.94
C VAL A 62 4.49 -1.86 9.92
N LYS A 63 4.64 -3.14 10.28
CA LYS A 63 5.93 -3.82 10.32
C LYS A 63 6.30 -4.33 8.93
N THR A 64 7.44 -3.89 8.42
CA THR A 64 8.10 -4.52 7.28
C THR A 64 9.05 -5.61 7.79
N LYS A 65 9.16 -6.74 7.08
CA LYS A 65 10.28 -7.67 7.34
C LYS A 65 11.53 -7.05 6.72
N SER A 66 12.50 -6.72 7.56
CA SER A 66 13.88 -6.38 7.19
C SER A 66 14.64 -7.61 6.72
#